data_AF-A0A8J8SC69-F1
#
_entry.id   AF-A0A8J8SC69-F1
#
_cell.length_a   1.000
_cell.length_b   1.000
_cell.length_c   1.000
_cell.angle_alpha   90.00
_cell.angle_beta   90.00
_cell.angle_gamma   90.00
#
_symmetry.space_group_name_H-M   'P 1'
#
loop_
_entity.id
_entity.type
_entity.pdbx_description
1 polymer ?
#
loop_
_entity_poly.entity_id
_entity_poly.type
_entity_poly.pdbx_seq_one_letter_code
_entity_poly.pdbx_strand_id
1 'polypeptide(L)'
;MLVTSKKRYLPTTINTLVLAKNDDFFYIHRDVYDKAIILNDSFTLDELISNIEPQNNLSAIHYFYENSPAPINILAPFLGLVVEGLPEDIEILTGAIHVITAATDVKAFTRVHTELRKTLEFSLYIQEEYEMAWERFFMTSIPYEERNTLINTQAQPIQEELINNPSEEKIENTTLPGFESNTDELIEVDDEFSKEMEKEKLRNILQIDDMNI
;
A
#
# COMPACT_ATOMS: atom_id res chain seq x y z
N MET A 1 -6.51 3.85 6.97
CA MET A 1 -7.31 2.66 6.56
C MET A 1 -6.59 1.41 7.03
N LEU A 2 -7.32 0.51 7.67
CA LEU A 2 -6.92 -0.84 8.04
C LEU A 2 -8.10 -1.79 7.74
N VAL A 3 -7.87 -2.86 6.99
CA VAL A 3 -8.90 -3.84 6.59
C VAL A 3 -8.33 -5.24 6.76
N THR A 4 -9.14 -6.23 7.14
CA THR A 4 -8.74 -7.64 7.07
C THR A 4 -9.69 -8.46 6.20
N SER A 5 -9.19 -9.54 5.61
CA SER A 5 -9.99 -10.51 4.89
C SER A 5 -9.29 -11.86 4.81
N LYS A 6 -10.07 -12.95 4.89
CA LYS A 6 -9.61 -14.31 4.58
C LYS A 6 -9.27 -14.51 3.10
N LYS A 7 -9.85 -13.68 2.22
CA LYS A 7 -9.57 -13.72 0.79
C LYS A 7 -8.49 -12.70 0.45
N ARG A 8 -7.59 -13.09 -0.44
CA ARG A 8 -6.55 -12.18 -0.93
C ARG A 8 -7.12 -11.29 -2.03
N TYR A 9 -6.81 -10.01 -1.94
CA TYR A 9 -7.12 -8.98 -2.92
C TYR A 9 -5.85 -8.24 -3.31
N LEU A 10 -5.86 -7.66 -4.51
CA LEU A 10 -4.91 -6.66 -4.95
C LEU A 10 -5.54 -5.29 -4.70
N PRO A 11 -4.99 -4.48 -3.77
CA PRO A 11 -5.50 -3.14 -3.54
C PRO A 11 -5.21 -2.26 -4.76
N THR A 12 -6.23 -1.55 -5.21
CA THR A 12 -6.09 -0.52 -6.26
C THR A 12 -5.80 0.87 -5.67
N THR A 13 -6.06 1.04 -4.37
CA THR A 13 -5.74 2.25 -3.61
C THR A 13 -4.23 2.38 -3.43
N ILE A 14 -3.68 3.53 -3.82
CA ILE A 14 -2.27 3.86 -3.62
C ILE A 14 -1.87 3.78 -2.14
N ASN A 15 -0.57 3.58 -1.88
CA ASN A 15 0.00 3.54 -0.53
C ASN A 15 -0.64 2.49 0.40
N THR A 16 -1.20 1.41 -0.15
CA THR A 16 -1.73 0.29 0.62
C THR A 16 -0.72 -0.85 0.66
N LEU A 17 -0.30 -1.23 1.86
CA LEU A 17 0.51 -2.41 2.11
C LEU A 17 -0.39 -3.61 2.39
N VAL A 18 0.09 -4.80 2.05
CA VAL A 18 -0.58 -6.07 2.35
C VAL A 18 0.33 -6.91 3.24
N LEU A 19 -0.15 -7.26 4.42
CA LEU A 19 0.49 -8.22 5.33
C LEU A 19 -0.36 -9.47 5.44
N ALA A 20 0.24 -10.60 5.80
CA ALA A 20 -0.48 -11.86 5.99
C ALA A 20 -0.09 -12.50 7.32
N LYS A 21 -1.08 -13.06 8.02
CA LYS A 21 -0.89 -13.86 9.24
C LYS A 21 -2.09 -14.76 9.45
N ASN A 22 -1.88 -16.01 9.85
CA ASN A 22 -2.93 -16.97 10.20
C ASN A 22 -4.05 -17.08 9.14
N ASP A 23 -3.69 -17.16 7.86
CA ASP A 23 -4.60 -17.20 6.71
C ASP A 23 -5.45 -15.93 6.47
N ASP A 24 -5.23 -14.88 7.25
CA ASP A 24 -5.83 -13.56 7.06
C ASP A 24 -4.87 -12.61 6.34
N PHE A 25 -5.45 -11.75 5.50
CA PHE A 25 -4.76 -10.69 4.77
C PHE A 25 -5.16 -9.33 5.32
N PHE A 26 -4.18 -8.55 5.75
CA PHE A 26 -4.35 -7.22 6.32
C PHE A 26 -3.92 -6.17 5.30
N TYR A 27 -4.83 -5.25 4.96
CA TYR A 27 -4.61 -4.15 4.03
C TYR A 27 -4.50 -2.85 4.81
N ILE A 28 -3.32 -2.24 4.79
CA ILE A 28 -3.00 -1.11 5.67
C ILE A 28 -2.54 0.06 4.83
N HIS A 29 -3.14 1.23 5.02
CA HIS A 29 -2.60 2.46 4.47
C HIS A 29 -1.26 2.79 5.13
N ARG A 30 -0.28 3.22 4.34
CA ARG A 30 1.09 3.51 4.78
C ARG A 30 1.18 4.36 6.04
N ASP A 31 0.37 5.41 6.16
CA ASP A 31 0.39 6.27 7.36
C ASP A 31 0.07 5.52 8.67
N VAL A 32 -0.84 4.54 8.63
CA VAL A 32 -1.17 3.72 9.80
C VAL A 32 -0.04 2.74 10.09
N TYR A 33 0.53 2.14 9.03
CA TYR A 33 1.66 1.24 9.14
C TYR A 33 2.90 1.94 9.73
N ASP A 34 3.24 3.14 9.26
CA ASP A 34 4.38 3.92 9.73
C ASP A 34 4.21 4.32 11.22
N LYS A 35 3.00 4.70 11.63
CA LYS A 35 2.69 4.94 13.05
C LYS A 35 2.85 3.67 13.89
N ALA A 36 2.39 2.53 13.38
CA ALA A 36 2.54 1.25 14.05
C ALA A 36 4.02 0.84 14.18
N ILE A 37 4.85 1.04 13.14
CA ILE A 37 6.31 0.81 13.24
C ILE A 37 6.89 1.62 14.39
N ILE A 38 6.62 2.93 14.42
CA ILE A 38 7.21 3.82 15.43
C ILE A 38 6.79 3.42 16.83
N LEU A 39 5.51 3.06 17.03
CA LEU A 39 5.01 2.58 18.31
C LEU A 39 5.66 1.24 18.70
N ASN A 40 5.77 0.30 17.76
CA ASN A 40 6.35 -1.01 17.98
C ASN A 40 7.86 -0.97 18.28
N ASP A 41 8.56 0.04 17.77
CA ASP A 41 9.98 0.29 18.09
C ASP A 41 10.15 1.00 19.45
N SER A 42 9.19 1.86 19.82
CA SER A 42 9.28 2.69 21.03
C SER A 42 8.72 2.03 22.29
N PHE A 43 7.83 1.04 22.15
CA PHE A 43 7.09 0.45 23.26
C PHE A 43 6.92 -1.05 23.12
N THR A 44 7.01 -1.74 24.24
CA THR A 44 6.45 -3.08 24.41
C THR A 44 4.92 -3.01 24.60
N LEU A 45 4.24 -4.15 24.46
CA LEU A 45 2.81 -4.24 24.71
C LEU A 45 2.43 -3.76 26.12
N ASP A 46 3.14 -4.26 27.14
CA ASP A 46 2.84 -3.97 28.55
C ASP A 46 3.04 -2.49 28.90
N GLU A 47 4.08 -1.86 28.33
CA GLU A 47 4.31 -0.42 28.48
C GLU A 47 3.18 0.38 27.84
N LEU A 48 2.69 -0.04 26.67
CA LEU A 48 1.63 0.67 25.98
C LEU A 48 0.27 0.47 26.66
N ILE A 49 -0.02 -0.72 27.18
CA ILE A 49 -1.18 -0.98 28.06
C ILE A 49 -1.11 -0.08 29.29
N SER A 50 0.05 0.01 29.95
CA SER A 50 0.24 0.86 31.12
C SER A 50 0.09 2.35 30.79
N ASN A 51 0.47 2.79 29.59
CA ASN A 51 0.31 4.18 29.17
C ASN A 51 -1.13 4.53 28.83
N ILE A 52 -1.84 3.64 28.13
CA ILE A 52 -3.23 3.88 27.72
C ILE A 52 -4.19 3.68 28.89
N GLU A 53 -3.87 2.77 29.81
CA GLU A 53 -4.73 2.35 30.93
C GLU A 53 -6.13 1.92 30.43
N PRO A 54 -6.20 0.90 29.55
CA PRO A 54 -7.48 0.44 28.99
C PRO A 54 -8.43 0.00 30.11
N GLN A 55 -9.66 0.52 30.09
CA GLN A 55 -10.66 0.17 31.11
C GLN A 55 -11.41 -1.12 30.78
N ASN A 56 -11.44 -1.49 29.50
CA ASN A 56 -12.16 -2.65 28.97
C ASN A 56 -11.28 -3.48 28.02
N ASN A 57 -11.81 -4.62 27.57
CA ASN A 57 -11.31 -5.37 26.42
C ASN A 57 -9.89 -5.95 26.54
N LEU A 58 -9.38 -6.19 27.75
CA LEU A 58 -8.04 -6.77 27.94
C LEU A 58 -7.83 -8.11 27.20
N SER A 59 -8.82 -9.01 27.20
CA SER A 59 -8.68 -10.29 26.48
C SER A 59 -8.60 -10.08 24.96
N ALA A 60 -9.45 -9.22 24.41
CA ALA A 60 -9.43 -8.81 23.00
C ALA A 60 -8.11 -8.11 22.62
N ILE A 61 -7.51 -7.30 23.51
CA ILE A 61 -6.19 -6.70 23.32
C ILE A 61 -5.14 -7.80 23.11
N HIS A 62 -5.06 -8.78 24.02
CA HIS A 62 -4.09 -9.87 23.88
C HIS A 62 -4.37 -10.72 22.64
N TYR A 63 -5.64 -11.06 22.39
CA TYR A 63 -6.03 -11.83 21.20
C TYR A 63 -5.62 -11.12 19.90
N PHE A 64 -5.89 -9.82 19.77
CA PHE A 64 -5.49 -9.06 18.59
C PHE A 64 -3.96 -8.98 18.46
N TYR A 65 -3.25 -8.77 19.56
CA TYR A 65 -1.79 -8.69 19.55
C TYR A 65 -1.16 -10.00 19.05
N GLU A 66 -1.71 -11.14 19.46
CA GLU A 66 -1.24 -12.46 19.08
C GLU A 66 -1.62 -12.86 17.65
N ASN A 67 -2.78 -12.41 17.15
CA ASN A 67 -3.31 -12.84 15.84
C ASN A 67 -3.05 -11.84 14.70
N SER A 68 -2.70 -10.59 14.99
CA SER A 68 -2.38 -9.58 13.98
C SER A 68 -0.89 -9.55 13.61
N PRO A 69 -0.52 -9.20 12.36
CA PRO A 69 0.88 -9.14 11.94
C PRO A 69 1.61 -8.00 12.63
N ALA A 70 2.91 -8.18 12.91
CA ALA A 70 3.76 -7.06 13.29
C ALA A 70 3.96 -6.12 12.08
N PRO A 71 4.00 -4.80 12.28
CA PRO A 71 3.94 -4.08 13.57
C PRO A 71 2.50 -3.70 13.98
N ILE A 72 1.48 -4.10 13.22
CA ILE A 72 0.08 -3.70 13.44
C ILE A 72 -0.45 -4.18 14.79
N ASN A 73 0.00 -5.35 15.24
CA ASN A 73 -0.35 -5.89 16.54
C ASN A 73 -0.11 -4.91 17.71
N ILE A 74 0.89 -4.02 17.65
CA ILE A 74 1.13 -3.03 18.72
C ILE A 74 -0.04 -2.07 18.94
N LEU A 75 -0.95 -1.94 17.96
CA LEU A 75 -2.14 -1.11 18.10
C LEU A 75 -3.19 -1.73 19.03
N ALA A 76 -3.02 -2.99 19.44
CA ALA A 76 -4.00 -3.69 20.28
C ALA A 76 -4.48 -2.90 21.50
N PRO A 77 -3.62 -2.25 22.30
CA PRO A 77 -4.05 -1.58 23.53
C PRO A 77 -5.10 -0.48 23.33
N PHE A 78 -5.18 0.09 22.12
CA PHE A 78 -6.19 1.09 21.78
C PHE A 78 -7.62 0.51 21.74
N LEU A 79 -7.79 -0.82 21.59
CA LEU A 79 -9.10 -1.48 21.70
C LEU A 79 -9.78 -1.25 23.05
N GLY A 80 -9.00 -0.95 24.09
CA GLY A 80 -9.55 -0.62 25.41
C GLY A 80 -10.17 0.77 25.52
N LEU A 81 -10.10 1.58 24.46
CA LEU A 81 -10.85 2.85 24.33
C LEU A 81 -12.31 2.62 23.88
N VAL A 82 -12.64 1.39 23.46
CA VAL A 82 -14.03 1.01 23.15
C VAL A 82 -14.74 0.68 24.46
N VAL A 83 -15.89 1.31 24.67
CA VAL A 83 -16.64 1.18 25.93
C VAL A 83 -17.27 -0.20 26.06
N GLU A 84 -17.74 -0.75 24.94
CA GLU A 84 -18.40 -2.04 24.92
C GLU A 84 -17.43 -3.22 24.83
N GLY A 85 -17.89 -4.38 25.30
CA GLY A 85 -17.15 -5.62 25.21
C GLY A 85 -16.98 -6.05 23.75
N LEU A 86 -15.72 -6.15 23.30
CA LEU A 86 -15.39 -6.62 21.96
C LEU A 86 -15.20 -8.14 21.95
N PRO A 87 -15.80 -8.86 20.99
CA PRO A 87 -15.54 -10.28 20.81
C PRO A 87 -14.09 -10.52 20.33
N GLU A 88 -13.56 -11.70 20.63
CA GLU A 88 -12.26 -12.18 20.13
C GLU A 88 -12.37 -12.63 18.66
N ASP A 89 -12.73 -11.69 17.80
CA ASP A 89 -12.88 -11.87 16.37
C ASP A 89 -11.96 -10.89 15.63
N ILE A 90 -11.02 -11.43 14.84
CA ILE A 90 -9.99 -10.62 14.19
C ILE A 90 -10.58 -9.55 13.25
N GLU A 91 -11.73 -9.82 12.64
CA GLU A 91 -12.41 -8.90 11.74
C GLU A 91 -12.94 -7.69 12.51
N ILE A 92 -13.70 -7.95 13.58
CA ILE A 92 -14.29 -6.92 14.42
C ILE A 92 -13.20 -6.08 15.10
N LEU A 93 -12.15 -6.72 15.62
CA LEU A 93 -11.05 -6.03 16.28
C LEU A 93 -10.24 -5.18 15.28
N THR A 94 -10.02 -5.68 14.06
CA THR A 94 -9.37 -4.90 12.99
C THR A 94 -10.23 -3.68 12.60
N GLY A 95 -11.55 -3.87 12.51
CA GLY A 95 -12.50 -2.80 12.25
C GLY A 95 -12.50 -1.72 13.35
N ALA A 96 -12.42 -2.13 14.62
CA ALA A 96 -12.28 -1.19 15.73
C ALA A 96 -10.99 -0.37 15.65
N ILE A 97 -9.84 -1.01 15.39
CA ILE A 97 -8.58 -0.29 15.19
C ILE A 97 -8.65 0.64 13.97
N HIS A 98 -9.34 0.25 12.90
CA HIS A 98 -9.56 1.12 11.74
C HIS A 98 -10.20 2.45 12.17
N VAL A 99 -11.31 2.38 12.92
CA VAL A 99 -12.04 3.58 13.36
C VAL A 99 -11.19 4.42 14.30
N ILE A 100 -10.54 3.80 15.28
CA ILE A 100 -9.71 4.51 16.26
C ILE A 100 -8.56 5.25 15.57
N THR A 101 -7.87 4.59 14.63
CA THR A 101 -6.75 5.20 13.89
C THR A 101 -7.19 6.23 12.86
N ALA A 102 -8.45 6.20 12.42
CA ALA A 102 -9.04 7.24 11.58
C ALA A 102 -9.42 8.49 12.40
N ALA A 103 -9.93 8.31 13.61
CA ALA A 103 -10.36 9.39 14.49
C ALA A 103 -9.21 10.02 15.30
N THR A 104 -8.16 9.25 15.59
CA THR A 104 -7.11 9.64 16.54
C THR A 104 -5.72 9.41 15.99
N ASP A 105 -4.81 10.35 16.29
CA ASP A 105 -3.38 10.10 16.09
C ASP A 105 -2.80 9.29 17.26
N VAL A 106 -2.83 7.96 17.11
CA VAL A 106 -2.34 6.97 18.09
C VAL A 106 -0.90 7.22 18.55
N LYS A 107 -0.04 7.80 17.70
CA LYS A 107 1.33 8.15 18.08
C LYS A 107 1.37 9.35 19.02
N ALA A 108 0.58 10.38 18.73
CA ALA A 108 0.49 11.57 19.57
C ALA A 108 -0.21 11.26 20.90
N PHE A 109 -1.17 10.33 20.88
CA PHE A 109 -1.97 9.94 22.03
C PHE A 109 -1.12 9.49 23.23
N THR A 110 -0.03 8.74 23.00
CA THR A 110 0.87 8.29 24.08
C THR A 110 1.56 9.44 24.81
N ARG A 111 1.63 10.63 24.21
CA ARG A 111 2.23 11.85 24.79
C ARG A 111 1.23 12.77 25.47
N VAL A 112 -0.07 12.56 25.27
CA VAL A 112 -1.14 13.34 25.90
C VAL A 112 -1.18 13.01 27.40
N HIS A 113 -1.50 13.96 28.27
CA HIS A 113 -1.63 13.68 29.71
C HIS A 113 -2.73 12.63 29.98
N THR A 114 -2.47 11.72 30.92
CA THR A 114 -3.34 10.57 31.23
C THR A 114 -4.80 10.95 31.43
N GLU A 115 -5.08 12.06 32.12
CA GLU A 115 -6.46 12.52 32.38
C GLU A 115 -7.24 12.90 31.12
N LEU A 116 -6.56 13.41 30.08
CA LEU A 116 -7.19 13.73 28.79
C LEU A 116 -7.37 12.50 27.90
N ARG A 117 -6.67 11.39 28.18
CA ARG A 117 -6.87 10.13 27.47
C ARG A 117 -8.17 9.45 27.89
N LYS A 118 -8.53 9.56 29.18
CA LYS A 118 -9.75 8.98 29.77
C LYS A 118 -11.05 9.57 29.21
N THR A 119 -10.99 10.69 28.50
CA THR A 119 -12.19 11.31 27.90
C THR A 119 -12.50 10.80 26.49
N LEU A 120 -11.56 10.07 25.87
CA LEU A 120 -11.76 9.54 24.53
C LEU A 120 -12.35 8.13 24.62
N GLU A 121 -13.62 8.03 24.26
CA GLU A 121 -14.38 6.79 24.28
C GLU A 121 -15.02 6.57 22.92
N PHE A 122 -15.01 5.32 22.45
CA PHE A 122 -15.69 4.91 21.23
C PHE A 122 -16.82 3.95 21.56
N SER A 123 -17.93 4.06 20.82
CA SER A 123 -19.13 3.23 21.01
C SER A 123 -19.34 2.22 19.88
N LEU A 124 -20.35 1.36 20.02
CA LEU A 124 -20.79 0.31 19.08
C LEU A 124 -21.00 0.77 17.63
N TYR A 125 -21.16 2.08 17.36
CA TYR A 125 -21.22 2.62 16.00
C TYR A 125 -19.93 2.39 15.19
N ILE A 126 -18.84 1.99 15.86
CA ILE A 126 -17.61 1.53 15.21
C ILE A 126 -17.89 0.51 14.10
N GLN A 127 -18.84 -0.42 14.31
CA GLN A 127 -19.13 -1.46 13.32
C GLN A 127 -19.66 -0.88 12.01
N GLU A 128 -20.69 -0.04 12.11
CA GLU A 128 -21.28 0.62 10.94
C GLU A 128 -20.25 1.52 10.23
N GLU A 129 -19.36 2.16 10.99
CA GLU A 129 -18.31 3.04 10.44
C GLU A 129 -17.26 2.28 9.62
N TYR A 130 -16.72 1.17 10.14
CA TYR A 130 -15.70 0.43 9.39
C TYR A 130 -16.31 -0.36 8.23
N GLU A 131 -17.53 -0.89 8.36
CA GLU A 131 -18.19 -1.68 7.31
C GLU A 131 -18.32 -0.87 6.01
N MET A 132 -18.77 0.38 6.09
CA MET A 132 -18.86 1.24 4.91
C MET A 132 -17.51 1.50 4.25
N ALA A 133 -16.46 1.74 5.06
CA ALA A 133 -15.11 1.96 4.56
C ALA A 133 -14.54 0.70 3.89
N TRP A 134 -14.87 -0.47 4.44
CA TRP A 134 -14.42 -1.77 3.96
C TRP A 134 -15.16 -2.20 2.70
N GLU A 135 -16.48 -1.99 2.62
CA GLU A 135 -17.25 -2.23 1.40
C GLU A 135 -16.65 -1.46 0.23
N ARG A 136 -16.33 -0.18 0.43
CA ARG A 136 -15.66 0.64 -0.59
C ARG A 136 -14.31 0.06 -1.00
N PHE A 137 -13.54 -0.43 -0.04
CA PHE A 137 -12.26 -1.10 -0.32
C PHE A 137 -12.47 -2.37 -1.16
N PHE A 138 -13.40 -3.25 -0.79
CA PHE A 138 -13.64 -4.49 -1.51
C PHE A 138 -14.27 -4.28 -2.88
N MET A 139 -15.14 -3.29 -3.05
CA MET A 139 -15.72 -2.93 -4.35
C MET A 139 -14.68 -2.44 -5.36
N THR A 140 -13.59 -1.84 -4.87
CA THR A 140 -12.55 -1.26 -5.73
C THR A 140 -11.33 -2.15 -5.88
N SER A 141 -11.15 -3.12 -4.98
CA SER A 141 -10.03 -4.05 -5.00
C SER A 141 -10.30 -5.24 -5.93
N ILE A 142 -9.23 -5.79 -6.48
CA ILE A 142 -9.32 -6.90 -7.43
C ILE A 142 -9.09 -8.21 -6.66
N PRO A 143 -10.00 -9.21 -6.72
CA PRO A 143 -9.72 -10.53 -6.16
C PRO A 143 -8.43 -11.11 -6.73
N TYR A 144 -7.53 -11.60 -5.87
CA TYR A 144 -6.18 -11.99 -6.31
C TYR A 144 -6.17 -13.14 -7.34
N GLU A 145 -7.21 -13.97 -7.33
CA GLU A 145 -7.42 -15.05 -8.30
C GLU A 145 -7.67 -14.52 -9.72
N GLU A 146 -8.27 -13.34 -9.84
CA GLU A 146 -8.63 -12.68 -11.10
C GLU A 146 -7.50 -11.78 -11.64
N ARG A 147 -6.33 -11.73 -11.00
CA ARG A 147 -5.24 -10.82 -11.41
C ARG A 147 -4.76 -11.05 -12.85
N ASN A 148 -4.75 -12.29 -13.31
CA ASN A 148 -4.19 -12.66 -14.61
C ASN A 148 -5.11 -12.28 -15.77
N THR A 149 -6.44 -12.27 -15.58
CA THR A 149 -7.38 -11.86 -16.63
C THR A 149 -7.23 -10.38 -16.97
N LEU A 150 -6.92 -9.54 -15.98
CA LEU A 150 -6.72 -8.11 -16.17
C LEU A 150 -5.37 -7.78 -16.81
N ILE A 151 -4.29 -8.43 -16.39
CA ILE A 151 -2.94 -8.22 -16.97
C ILE A 151 -2.93 -8.59 -18.46
N ASN A 152 -3.58 -9.70 -18.85
CA ASN A 152 -3.65 -10.12 -20.24
C ASN A 152 -4.50 -9.20 -21.12
N THR A 153 -5.43 -8.44 -20.54
CA THR A 153 -6.26 -7.48 -21.29
C THR A 153 -5.51 -6.19 -21.60
N GLN A 154 -4.56 -5.78 -20.74
CA GLN A 154 -3.73 -4.59 -20.93
C GLN A 154 -2.47 -4.83 -21.79
N ALA A 155 -2.07 -6.09 -21.97
CA ALA A 155 -0.94 -6.48 -22.82
C ALA A 155 -1.33 -6.78 -24.28
N GLN A 156 -2.47 -6.26 -24.77
CA GLN A 156 -2.73 -6.32 -26.20
C GLN A 156 -1.76 -5.39 -26.93
N PRO A 157 -0.96 -5.89 -27.90
CA PRO A 157 -0.09 -5.04 -28.68
C PRO A 157 -0.96 -4.01 -29.40
N ILE A 158 -0.55 -2.74 -29.34
CA ILE A 158 -1.11 -1.68 -30.18
C ILE A 158 -1.03 -2.21 -31.61
N GLN A 159 -2.17 -2.53 -32.21
CA GLN A 159 -2.22 -2.81 -33.64
C GLN A 159 -1.83 -1.49 -34.32
N GLU A 160 -0.65 -1.45 -34.93
CA GLU A 160 -0.29 -0.38 -35.85
C GLU A 160 -1.39 -0.32 -36.92
N GLU A 161 -2.27 0.67 -36.82
CA GLU A 161 -3.13 1.02 -37.94
C GLU A 161 -2.20 1.49 -39.06
N LEU A 162 -2.10 0.69 -40.13
CA LEU A 162 -1.45 1.05 -41.38
C LEU A 162 -2.10 2.33 -41.91
N ILE A 163 -1.46 3.47 -41.66
CA ILE A 163 -1.79 4.73 -42.32
C ILE A 163 -1.46 4.55 -43.80
N ASN A 164 -2.47 4.25 -44.61
CA ASN A 164 -2.38 4.29 -46.06
C ASN A 164 -2.18 5.75 -46.49
N ASN A 165 -0.93 6.16 -46.68
CA ASN A 165 -0.59 7.41 -47.35
C ASN A 165 -0.95 7.29 -48.84
N PRO A 166 -1.86 8.11 -49.40
CA PRO A 166 -2.00 8.22 -50.83
C PRO A 166 -0.92 9.15 -51.37
N SER A 167 -0.12 8.59 -52.28
CA SER A 167 0.36 9.21 -53.53
C SER A 167 1.19 10.49 -53.45
N GLU A 168 2.43 10.34 -53.90
CA GLU A 168 3.37 11.33 -54.44
C GLU A 168 2.75 12.61 -55.02
N GLU A 169 3.17 13.78 -54.50
CA GLU A 169 3.19 15.03 -55.26
C GLU A 169 4.54 15.76 -55.11
N LYS A 170 4.86 16.51 -56.16
CA LYS A 170 6.19 16.86 -56.65
C LYS A 170 6.95 17.87 -55.79
N ILE A 171 8.27 17.72 -55.82
CA ILE A 171 9.25 18.70 -55.36
C ILE A 171 9.21 19.93 -56.28
N GLU A 172 8.95 21.12 -55.72
CA GLU A 172 9.41 22.39 -56.29
C GLU A 172 10.21 23.17 -55.22
N ASN A 173 11.47 23.47 -55.56
CA ASN A 173 12.39 24.24 -54.75
C ASN A 173 11.95 25.70 -54.64
N THR A 174 11.86 26.26 -53.42
CA THR A 174 12.07 27.70 -53.24
C THR A 174 12.81 28.00 -51.93
N THR A 175 13.76 28.91 -52.05
CA THR A 175 14.87 29.29 -51.17
C THR A 175 14.45 29.96 -49.84
N LEU A 176 15.22 29.69 -48.77
CA LEU A 176 15.17 30.29 -47.42
C LEU A 176 15.40 31.82 -47.40
N PRO A 177 14.93 32.53 -46.37
CA PRO A 177 15.81 32.87 -45.22
C PRO A 177 15.07 32.64 -43.87
N GLY A 178 15.63 31.95 -42.87
CA GLY A 178 16.75 32.41 -42.03
C GLY A 178 16.21 32.84 -40.66
N PHE A 179 16.26 31.96 -39.66
CA PHE A 179 16.14 32.34 -38.24
C PHE A 179 16.79 31.27 -37.35
N GLU A 180 17.76 31.71 -36.55
CA GLU A 180 18.67 30.90 -35.73
C GLU A 180 17.94 30.24 -34.56
N SER A 181 18.19 28.94 -34.35
CA SER A 181 17.78 28.21 -33.14
C SER A 181 18.92 28.23 -32.11
N ASN A 182 18.73 28.91 -30.99
CA ASN A 182 19.55 28.70 -29.79
C ASN A 182 19.07 27.41 -29.10
N THR A 183 19.86 26.35 -29.25
CA THR A 183 19.82 25.15 -28.42
C THR A 183 20.96 25.26 -27.42
N ASP A 184 20.66 25.41 -26.13
CA ASP A 184 21.62 25.16 -25.05
C ASP A 184 20.85 24.86 -23.76
N GLU A 185 20.74 23.57 -23.43
CA GLU A 185 20.90 22.99 -22.09
C GLU A 185 20.66 21.47 -22.19
N LEU A 186 21.70 20.77 -22.62
CA LEU A 186 21.83 19.32 -22.50
C LEU A 186 22.48 19.00 -21.15
N ILE A 187 21.78 18.21 -20.33
CA ILE A 187 22.35 17.56 -19.15
C ILE A 187 23.15 16.35 -19.65
N GLU A 188 24.46 16.38 -19.50
CA GLU A 188 25.36 15.25 -19.71
C GLU A 188 25.02 14.13 -18.72
N VAL A 189 24.65 12.95 -19.23
CA VAL A 189 24.52 11.73 -18.45
C VAL A 189 25.59 10.76 -18.93
N ASP A 190 26.43 10.34 -17.99
CA ASP A 190 27.65 9.55 -18.16
C ASP A 190 27.59 8.42 -19.19
N ASP A 191 28.44 8.55 -20.20
CA ASP A 191 28.65 7.67 -21.35
C ASP A 191 29.28 6.30 -21.00
N GLU A 192 29.55 6.06 -19.71
CA GLU A 192 30.28 4.89 -19.21
C GLU A 192 29.33 3.76 -18.76
N PHE A 193 28.11 4.07 -18.30
CA PHE A 193 27.14 3.06 -17.86
C PHE A 193 26.45 2.35 -19.04
N SER A 194 26.24 3.07 -20.15
CA SER A 194 25.57 2.53 -21.34
C SER A 194 26.44 1.49 -22.07
N LYS A 195 27.76 1.72 -22.11
CA LYS A 195 28.73 0.81 -22.76
C LYS A 195 28.93 -0.49 -21.98
N GLU A 196 28.81 -0.44 -20.64
CA GLU A 196 28.93 -1.63 -19.79
C GLU A 196 27.68 -2.52 -19.90
N MET A 197 26.48 -1.91 -19.97
CA MET A 197 25.23 -2.65 -20.17
C MET A 197 25.16 -3.33 -21.56
N GLU A 198 25.71 -2.70 -22.60
CA GLU A 198 25.77 -3.30 -23.94
C GLU A 198 26.75 -4.48 -24.00
N LYS A 199 27.91 -4.41 -23.32
CA LYS A 199 28.85 -5.53 -23.22
C LYS A 199 28.28 -6.73 -22.46
N GLU A 200 27.53 -6.49 -21.38
CA GLU A 200 26.88 -7.54 -20.59
C GLU A 200 25.80 -8.27 -21.42
N LYS A 201 25.02 -7.51 -22.22
CA LYS A 201 24.02 -8.07 -23.15
C LYS A 201 24.67 -8.92 -24.25
N LEU A 202 25.79 -8.49 -24.82
CA LEU A 202 26.51 -9.25 -25.84
C LEU A 202 27.15 -10.55 -25.28
N ARG A 203 27.62 -10.56 -24.03
CA ARG A 203 28.13 -11.79 -23.38
C ARG A 203 27.05 -12.85 -23.18
N ASN A 204 25.84 -12.45 -22.79
CA ASN A 204 24.75 -13.39 -22.56
C ASN A 204 24.19 -14.00 -23.85
N ILE A 205 24.30 -13.30 -24.98
CA ILE A 205 23.87 -13.82 -26.29
C ILE A 205 24.90 -14.84 -26.81
N LEU A 206 26.20 -14.58 -26.64
CA LEU A 206 27.26 -15.46 -27.15
C LEU A 206 27.48 -16.76 -26.36
N GLN A 207 26.93 -16.88 -25.13
CA GLN A 207 27.02 -18.13 -24.35
C GLN A 207 25.91 -19.16 -24.67
N ILE A 208 24.93 -18.80 -25.49
CA ILE A 208 23.77 -19.68 -25.77
C ILE A 208 24.05 -20.61 -26.99
N ASP A 209 25.04 -20.31 -27.82
CA ASP A 209 25.29 -21.04 -29.07
C ASP A 209 26.24 -22.26 -28.95
N ASP A 210 26.83 -22.54 -27.78
CA ASP A 210 27.78 -23.66 -27.58
C ASP A 210 27.22 -24.86 -26.79
N MET A 211 25.89 -24.98 -26.64
CA MET A 211 25.25 -26.19 -26.08
C MET A 211 24.17 -26.76 -27.00
N ASN A 212 24.53 -27.13 -28.22
CA ASN A 212 23.79 -28.14 -29.00
C ASN A 212 24.71 -28.77 -30.05
N ILE A 213 25.56 -29.71 -29.62
CA ILE A 213 26.01 -30.86 -30.43
C ILE A 213 26.00 -32.09 -29.53
#